data_AF-A0A952M6Q8-F1
#
_entry.id   AF-A0A952M6Q8-F1
#
_cell.length_a   1.000
_cell.length_b   1.000
_cell.length_c   1.000
_cell.angle_alpha   90.00
_cell.angle_beta   90.00
_cell.angle_gamma   90.00
#
_symmetry.space_group_name_H-M   'P 1'
#
loop_
_entity.id
_entity.type
_entity.pdbx_description
1 polymer ?
#
loop_
_entity_poly.entity_id
_entity_poly.type
_entity_poly.pdbx_seq_one_letter_code
_entity_poly.pdbx_strand_id
1 'polypeptide(L)'
;MMSLVFKEWRQLLPIAWLWMAVLILGYITQFGTERIDEQTFASWCDGYCDYDSNVVVAFVGILLALVTAYSLFPREHDEATIDFLRALPISRGSIFIAKFVAAWLLLCFINLVSYSIDALLLTSNPESIGGKFYSQVWFTLLWRDCLFSFVILSHGVLLSWFRTVGLIIYAIYLLLLMWAESQWGSSGNWSVFVLTSNEYDGSKLLVNHEGLLIHTVLAIAIVFIAYHLWSRAESSSSGAKESSTGTKIWQLLISVSGFILLSAFLAYQVSQGTGTSLTGELKVEKTDHYRMVYPAKRDDTVQYILTHAESDYAELAAMLGVEELPNIRVDLSAQSEHAAGLATWKKIQMDLNSFSDDVSQRRVLSHETTHVLQSVESNRKLANNYMAVKFFIEGMAQFTSFEIVPETARRESNWELASISWKRQQIDFNDLLDAAGFAERFDVELHYSLGDMWTRSFVDICGVAGLGNFIRATGREGAVSNLPGEIFWRDTMRHINCDLDTVNEHWASQMQAIFEQVPTERFPVYTDIVVKRDADAGRVMVSAELQSSEGEGFDFELPNRFNIRIARSSTQLASGVDAVFQGSIVVVDGTQRIQFKVPASAVTGSRFRYQLGYSPSAGSRYYYEMWRRGSL
;
A
#
# COMPACT_ATOMS: atom_id res chain seq x y z
N MET A 1 -7.73 -41.30 -20.50
CA MET A 1 -7.94 -39.96 -19.92
C MET A 1 -6.61 -39.24 -19.68
N MET A 2 -5.67 -39.78 -18.90
CA MET A 2 -4.35 -39.16 -18.68
C MET A 2 -3.58 -38.85 -19.98
N SER A 3 -3.58 -39.76 -20.96
CA SER A 3 -2.94 -39.53 -22.26
C SER A 3 -3.53 -38.32 -23.01
N LEU A 4 -4.85 -38.11 -22.88
CA LEU A 4 -5.54 -36.97 -23.49
C LEU A 4 -5.16 -35.67 -22.77
N VAL A 5 -5.18 -35.66 -21.44
CA VAL A 5 -4.72 -34.51 -20.64
C VAL A 5 -3.28 -34.13 -20.99
N PHE A 6 -2.38 -35.10 -21.12
CA PHE A 6 -0.98 -34.84 -21.49
C PHE A 6 -0.84 -34.27 -22.91
N LYS A 7 -1.64 -34.76 -23.86
CA LYS A 7 -1.69 -34.20 -25.22
C LYS A 7 -2.16 -32.74 -25.19
N GLU A 8 -3.24 -32.44 -24.48
CA GLU A 8 -3.76 -31.07 -24.36
C GLU A 8 -2.80 -30.14 -23.61
N TRP A 9 -2.13 -30.65 -22.57
CA TRP A 9 -1.06 -29.93 -21.88
C TRP A 9 0.06 -29.52 -22.86
N ARG A 10 0.52 -30.47 -23.69
CA ARG A 10 1.57 -30.22 -24.68
C ARG A 10 1.19 -29.14 -25.67
N GLN A 11 -0.10 -29.05 -26.03
CA GLN A 11 -0.62 -28.02 -26.91
C GLN A 11 -0.61 -26.63 -26.26
N LEU A 12 -0.71 -26.55 -24.94
CA LEU A 12 -0.63 -25.29 -24.18
C LEU A 12 0.81 -24.85 -23.86
N LEU A 13 1.84 -25.65 -24.17
CA LEU A 13 3.24 -25.30 -23.90
C LEU A 13 3.68 -23.94 -24.46
N PRO A 14 3.29 -23.49 -25.66
CA PRO A 14 3.67 -22.15 -26.13
C PRO A 14 3.19 -21.04 -25.20
N ILE A 15 2.00 -21.19 -24.63
CA ILE A 15 1.43 -20.26 -23.64
C ILE A 15 2.20 -20.39 -22.33
N ALA A 16 2.48 -21.63 -21.89
CA ALA A 16 3.31 -21.87 -20.72
C ALA A 16 4.68 -21.18 -20.81
N TRP A 17 5.36 -21.27 -21.96
CA TRP A 17 6.66 -20.63 -22.18
C TRP A 17 6.59 -19.11 -22.19
N LEU A 18 5.54 -18.53 -22.79
CA LEU A 18 5.31 -17.09 -22.74
C LEU A 18 5.21 -16.60 -21.30
N TRP A 19 4.40 -17.27 -20.48
CA TRP A 19 4.21 -16.90 -19.08
C TRP A 19 5.44 -17.17 -18.23
N MET A 20 6.14 -18.27 -18.46
CA MET A 20 7.44 -18.52 -17.84
C MET A 20 8.45 -17.43 -18.18
N ALA A 21 8.46 -16.91 -19.42
CA ALA A 21 9.34 -15.80 -19.79
C ALA A 21 8.96 -14.51 -19.05
N VAL A 22 7.66 -14.20 -18.90
CA VAL A 22 7.18 -13.05 -18.11
C VAL A 22 7.57 -13.20 -16.63
N LEU A 23 7.36 -14.39 -16.06
CA LEU A 23 7.74 -14.71 -14.68
C LEU A 23 9.24 -14.52 -14.47
N ILE A 24 10.07 -15.11 -15.34
CA ILE A 24 11.52 -15.00 -15.29
C ILE A 24 11.96 -13.54 -15.45
N LEU A 25 11.36 -12.77 -16.36
CA LEU A 25 11.67 -11.35 -16.52
C LEU A 25 11.30 -10.55 -15.27
N GLY A 26 10.17 -10.87 -14.64
CA GLY A 26 9.75 -10.28 -13.36
C GLY A 26 10.81 -10.49 -12.29
N TYR A 27 11.23 -11.74 -12.09
CA TYR A 27 12.32 -12.05 -11.16
C TYR A 27 13.65 -11.41 -11.60
N ILE A 28 14.07 -11.47 -12.87
CA ILE A 28 15.32 -10.79 -13.32
C ILE A 28 15.27 -9.29 -13.01
N THR A 29 14.13 -8.64 -13.21
CA THR A 29 13.93 -7.23 -12.88
C THR A 29 14.10 -7.02 -11.39
N GLN A 30 13.41 -7.82 -10.58
CA GLN A 30 13.53 -7.81 -9.13
C GLN A 30 14.99 -8.00 -8.68
N PHE A 31 15.69 -8.99 -9.21
CA PHE A 31 17.11 -9.25 -8.95
C PHE A 31 18.01 -8.07 -9.37
N GLY A 32 17.64 -7.31 -10.40
CA GLY A 32 18.38 -6.15 -10.88
C GLY A 32 18.09 -4.85 -10.11
N THR A 33 16.94 -4.76 -9.45
CA THR A 33 16.49 -3.55 -8.73
C THR A 33 16.54 -3.67 -7.22
N GLU A 34 16.49 -4.90 -6.69
CA GLU A 34 16.41 -5.22 -5.28
C GLU A 34 17.59 -6.09 -4.82
N ARG A 35 17.94 -5.98 -3.55
CA ARG A 35 18.96 -6.82 -2.91
C ARG A 35 18.30 -8.03 -2.29
N ILE A 36 18.57 -9.20 -2.85
CA ILE A 36 17.92 -10.46 -2.47
C ILE A 36 18.39 -10.94 -1.11
N ASP A 37 19.62 -10.59 -0.73
CA ASP A 37 20.17 -10.78 0.61
C ASP A 37 19.48 -9.93 1.68
N GLU A 38 18.70 -8.91 1.29
CA GLU A 38 17.90 -8.09 2.19
C GLU A 38 16.41 -8.52 2.22
N GLN A 39 15.99 -9.45 1.35
CA GLN A 39 14.61 -9.92 1.30
C GLN A 39 14.31 -10.89 2.46
N THR A 40 13.37 -10.50 3.31
CA THR A 40 12.82 -11.31 4.40
C THR A 40 11.44 -11.85 4.02
N PHE A 41 10.92 -12.82 4.80
CA PHE A 41 9.52 -13.26 4.61
C PHE A 41 8.54 -12.10 4.79
N ALA A 42 8.84 -11.15 5.69
CA ALA A 42 8.00 -9.97 5.92
C ALA A 42 8.02 -9.03 4.71
N SER A 43 9.18 -8.72 4.13
CA SER A 43 9.28 -7.86 2.95
C SER A 43 8.76 -8.52 1.67
N TRP A 44 8.81 -9.85 1.57
CA TRP A 44 8.10 -10.60 0.52
C TRP A 44 6.59 -10.59 0.74
N CYS A 45 6.15 -10.64 2.01
CA CYS A 45 4.75 -10.50 2.37
C CYS A 45 4.22 -9.08 2.10
N ASP A 46 5.03 -8.04 2.26
CA ASP A 46 4.65 -6.66 1.93
C ASP A 46 4.18 -6.62 0.46
N GLY A 47 2.91 -6.31 0.25
CA GLY A 47 2.23 -6.28 -1.05
C GLY A 47 1.57 -7.59 -1.51
N TYR A 48 1.96 -8.77 -1.02
CA TYR A 48 1.40 -10.08 -1.45
C TYR A 48 0.57 -10.79 -0.36
N CYS A 49 1.01 -10.63 0.89
CA CYS A 49 0.32 -11.09 2.08
C CYS A 49 -0.59 -10.03 2.66
N ASP A 50 -0.34 -8.75 2.39
CA ASP A 50 -1.13 -7.68 2.99
C ASP A 50 -2.62 -7.91 2.76
N TYR A 51 -3.38 -7.53 3.77
CA TYR A 51 -4.82 -7.57 3.73
C TYR A 51 -5.28 -6.65 2.58
N ASP A 52 -5.82 -7.27 1.52
CA ASP A 52 -6.43 -6.64 0.34
C ASP A 52 -5.53 -5.85 -0.63
N SER A 53 -4.21 -6.05 -0.60
CA SER A 53 -3.27 -5.47 -1.60
C SER A 53 -3.18 -6.25 -2.93
N ASN A 54 -3.84 -7.41 -3.03
CA ASN A 54 -3.58 -8.39 -4.09
C ASN A 54 -4.27 -8.13 -5.44
N VAL A 55 -4.87 -6.97 -5.66
CA VAL A 55 -5.68 -6.76 -6.85
C VAL A 55 -4.87 -6.82 -8.15
N VAL A 56 -3.63 -6.33 -8.16
CA VAL A 56 -2.74 -6.46 -9.33
C VAL A 56 -2.45 -7.93 -9.64
N VAL A 57 -2.14 -8.73 -8.62
CA VAL A 57 -1.93 -10.19 -8.75
C VAL A 57 -3.19 -10.86 -9.28
N ALA A 58 -4.36 -10.52 -8.73
CA ALA A 58 -5.64 -11.02 -9.20
C ALA A 58 -5.90 -10.65 -10.67
N PHE A 59 -5.61 -9.42 -11.10
CA PHE A 59 -5.75 -8.99 -12.49
C PHE A 59 -4.83 -9.77 -13.45
N VAL A 60 -3.57 -9.94 -13.08
CA VAL A 60 -2.61 -10.73 -13.87
C VAL A 60 -3.06 -12.19 -13.94
N GLY A 61 -3.47 -12.77 -12.81
CA GLY A 61 -4.03 -14.12 -12.75
C GLY A 61 -5.30 -14.28 -13.60
N ILE A 62 -6.18 -13.27 -13.60
CA ILE A 62 -7.36 -13.24 -14.44
C ILE A 62 -6.98 -13.23 -15.92
N LEU A 63 -6.08 -12.33 -16.32
CA LEU A 63 -5.62 -12.22 -17.71
C LEU A 63 -5.02 -13.55 -18.18
N LEU A 64 -4.14 -14.14 -17.37
CA LEU A 64 -3.51 -15.42 -17.62
C LEU A 64 -4.55 -16.55 -17.80
N ALA A 65 -5.52 -16.65 -16.91
CA ALA A 65 -6.57 -17.65 -16.98
C ALA A 65 -7.48 -17.47 -18.21
N LEU A 66 -7.83 -16.23 -18.57
CA LEU A 66 -8.63 -15.92 -19.75
C LEU A 66 -7.89 -16.24 -21.04
N VAL A 67 -6.63 -15.83 -21.19
CA VAL A 67 -5.79 -16.16 -22.36
C VAL A 67 -5.70 -17.68 -22.52
N THR A 68 -5.47 -18.40 -21.42
CA THR A 68 -5.44 -19.85 -21.41
C THR A 68 -6.78 -20.45 -21.84
N ALA A 69 -7.91 -19.96 -21.30
CA ALA A 69 -9.24 -20.43 -21.67
C ALA A 69 -9.56 -20.25 -23.16
N TYR A 70 -9.21 -19.08 -23.73
CA TYR A 70 -9.48 -18.75 -25.13
C TYR A 70 -8.62 -19.54 -26.12
N SER A 71 -7.53 -20.12 -25.65
CA SER A 71 -6.70 -21.01 -26.46
C SER A 71 -7.24 -22.45 -26.57
N LEU A 72 -8.23 -22.83 -25.75
CA LEU A 72 -8.68 -24.22 -25.63
C LEU A 72 -9.62 -24.67 -26.76
N PHE A 73 -10.76 -24.01 -26.90
CA PHE A 73 -11.85 -24.44 -27.79
C PHE A 73 -12.06 -23.54 -29.01
N PRO A 74 -12.05 -22.20 -28.91
CA PRO A 74 -12.34 -21.33 -30.05
C PRO A 74 -11.49 -21.65 -31.28
N ARG A 75 -10.17 -21.77 -31.07
CA ARG A 75 -9.22 -22.09 -32.13
C ARG A 75 -9.52 -23.43 -32.81
N GLU A 76 -9.81 -24.47 -32.05
CA GLU A 76 -10.07 -25.81 -32.62
C GLU A 76 -11.42 -25.91 -33.33
N HIS A 77 -12.40 -25.14 -32.89
CA HIS A 77 -13.68 -25.02 -33.59
C HIS A 77 -13.54 -24.22 -34.88
N ASP A 78 -12.73 -23.16 -34.87
CA ASP A 78 -12.46 -22.32 -36.04
C ASP A 78 -11.62 -23.05 -37.09
N GLU A 79 -10.63 -23.84 -36.66
CA GLU A 79 -9.79 -24.69 -37.52
C GLU A 79 -10.44 -26.06 -37.83
N ALA A 80 -11.62 -26.34 -37.28
CA ALA A 80 -12.34 -27.61 -37.36
C ALA A 80 -11.58 -28.87 -36.89
N THR A 81 -10.46 -28.70 -36.19
CA THR A 81 -9.69 -29.81 -35.59
C THR A 81 -10.47 -30.53 -34.49
N ILE A 82 -11.48 -29.89 -33.91
CA ILE A 82 -12.37 -30.51 -32.93
C ILE A 82 -13.18 -31.69 -33.50
N ASP A 83 -13.52 -31.66 -34.80
CA ASP A 83 -14.30 -32.73 -35.42
C ASP A 83 -13.48 -34.01 -35.59
N PHE A 84 -12.17 -33.85 -35.85
CA PHE A 84 -11.24 -34.98 -35.82
C PHE A 84 -11.23 -35.66 -34.45
N LEU A 85 -11.22 -34.88 -33.36
CA LEU A 85 -11.29 -35.42 -32.00
C LEU A 85 -12.63 -36.09 -31.71
N ARG A 86 -13.73 -35.55 -32.24
CA ARG A 86 -15.08 -36.13 -32.11
C ARG A 86 -15.27 -37.40 -32.92
N ALA A 87 -14.48 -37.63 -33.97
CA ALA A 87 -14.50 -38.85 -34.77
C ALA A 87 -13.80 -40.04 -34.09
N LEU A 88 -12.93 -39.78 -33.10
CA LEU A 88 -12.32 -40.82 -32.29
C LEU A 88 -13.38 -41.47 -31.36
N PRO A 89 -13.18 -42.73 -30.92
CA PRO A 89 -14.08 -43.42 -29.99
C PRO A 89 -13.92 -42.90 -28.54
N ILE A 90 -13.98 -41.58 -28.37
CA ILE A 90 -13.81 -40.86 -27.12
C ILE A 90 -15.06 -39.99 -26.91
N SER A 91 -15.62 -40.02 -25.70
CA SER A 91 -16.80 -39.19 -25.41
C SER A 91 -16.48 -37.69 -25.48
N ARG A 92 -17.44 -36.87 -25.92
CA ARG A 92 -17.30 -35.40 -25.93
C ARG A 92 -16.98 -34.84 -24.54
N GLY A 93 -17.56 -35.43 -23.50
CA GLY A 93 -17.25 -35.10 -22.09
C GLY A 93 -15.80 -35.36 -21.73
N SER A 94 -15.24 -36.49 -22.19
CA SER A 94 -13.83 -36.79 -21.95
C SER A 94 -12.89 -35.78 -22.61
N ILE A 95 -13.21 -35.31 -23.83
CA ILE A 95 -12.44 -34.28 -24.53
C ILE A 95 -12.50 -32.96 -23.77
N PHE A 96 -13.71 -32.53 -23.39
CA PHE A 96 -13.90 -31.27 -22.67
C PHE A 96 -13.17 -31.26 -21.32
N ILE A 97 -13.36 -32.31 -20.51
CA ILE A 97 -12.73 -32.43 -19.19
C ILE A 97 -11.21 -32.48 -19.34
N ALA A 98 -10.67 -33.22 -20.33
CA ALA A 98 -9.22 -33.30 -20.51
C ALA A 98 -8.60 -31.94 -20.85
N LYS A 99 -9.25 -31.14 -21.69
CA LYS A 99 -8.82 -29.77 -22.02
C LYS A 99 -8.87 -28.84 -20.82
N PHE A 100 -9.98 -28.84 -20.10
CA PHE A 100 -10.17 -28.01 -18.92
C PHE A 100 -9.14 -28.37 -17.83
N VAL A 101 -8.96 -29.66 -17.53
CA VAL A 101 -7.98 -30.13 -16.54
C VAL A 101 -6.56 -29.82 -16.97
N ALA A 102 -6.21 -29.96 -18.26
CA ALA A 102 -4.88 -29.61 -18.75
C ALA A 102 -4.57 -28.11 -18.57
N ALA A 103 -5.53 -27.23 -18.88
CA ALA A 103 -5.38 -25.80 -18.64
C ALA A 103 -5.28 -25.46 -17.15
N TRP A 104 -6.13 -26.06 -16.31
CA TRP A 104 -6.09 -25.80 -14.87
C TRP A 104 -4.77 -26.25 -14.25
N LEU A 105 -4.30 -27.46 -14.59
CA LEU A 105 -3.00 -27.94 -14.12
C LEU A 105 -1.87 -27.02 -14.58
N LEU A 106 -1.97 -26.39 -15.76
CA LEU A 106 -0.94 -25.48 -16.27
C LEU A 106 -0.84 -24.24 -15.39
N LEU A 107 -1.99 -23.67 -15.05
CA LEU A 107 -2.06 -22.53 -14.13
C LEU A 107 -1.53 -22.91 -12.74
N CYS A 108 -1.90 -24.09 -12.22
CA CYS A 108 -1.34 -24.61 -10.96
C CYS A 108 0.18 -24.78 -11.02
N PHE A 109 0.72 -25.24 -12.15
CA PHE A 109 2.16 -25.40 -12.33
C PHE A 109 2.88 -24.05 -12.36
N ILE A 110 2.33 -23.04 -13.05
CA ILE A 110 2.89 -21.69 -13.06
C ILE A 110 2.94 -21.12 -11.64
N ASN A 111 1.84 -21.22 -10.89
CA ASN A 111 1.80 -20.80 -9.49
C ASN A 111 2.84 -21.57 -8.65
N LEU A 112 2.88 -22.90 -8.77
CA LEU A 112 3.85 -23.73 -8.06
C LEU A 112 5.29 -23.30 -8.35
N VAL A 113 5.63 -23.00 -9.60
CA VAL A 113 6.97 -22.54 -10.00
C VAL A 113 7.26 -21.16 -9.38
N SER A 114 6.34 -20.21 -9.46
CA SER A 114 6.47 -18.89 -8.82
C SER A 114 6.77 -19.03 -7.33
N TYR A 115 5.87 -19.70 -6.60
CA TYR A 115 6.01 -19.93 -5.17
C TYR A 115 7.25 -20.75 -4.80
N SER A 116 7.73 -21.62 -5.69
CA SER A 116 8.97 -22.37 -5.48
C SER A 116 10.20 -21.47 -5.66
N ILE A 117 10.20 -20.54 -6.60
CA ILE A 117 11.25 -19.54 -6.74
C ILE A 117 11.30 -18.67 -5.48
N ASP A 118 10.14 -18.20 -5.00
CA ASP A 118 10.07 -17.42 -3.75
C ASP A 118 10.59 -18.21 -2.55
N ALA A 119 10.18 -19.47 -2.41
CA ALA A 119 10.68 -20.34 -1.35
C ALA A 119 12.20 -20.57 -1.45
N LEU A 120 12.75 -20.76 -2.66
CA LEU A 120 14.19 -20.90 -2.87
C LEU A 120 14.95 -19.61 -2.56
N LEU A 121 14.41 -18.45 -2.93
CA LEU A 121 14.98 -17.14 -2.60
C LEU A 121 15.02 -16.94 -1.10
N LEU A 122 13.89 -17.13 -0.42
CA LEU A 122 13.78 -16.94 1.02
C LEU A 122 14.64 -17.95 1.80
N THR A 123 14.73 -19.21 1.35
CA THR A 123 15.57 -20.23 2.02
C THR A 123 17.06 -20.08 1.74
N SER A 124 17.46 -19.44 0.64
CA SER A 124 18.87 -19.21 0.30
C SER A 124 19.48 -17.97 0.95
N ASN A 125 18.66 -17.06 1.50
CA ASN A 125 19.14 -15.87 2.17
C ASN A 125 19.65 -16.21 3.60
N PRO A 126 20.94 -16.00 3.94
CA PRO A 126 21.47 -16.25 5.28
C PRO A 126 20.85 -15.34 6.36
N GLU A 127 20.30 -14.18 6.00
CA GLU A 127 19.52 -13.35 6.93
C GLU A 127 18.12 -13.95 7.22
N SER A 128 17.68 -14.97 6.48
CA SER A 128 16.49 -15.77 6.83
C SER A 128 16.77 -16.85 7.89
N ILE A 129 18.02 -17.04 8.33
CA ILE A 129 18.33 -18.00 9.42
C ILE A 129 17.77 -17.51 10.77
N GLY A 130 17.39 -16.22 10.88
CA GLY A 130 16.52 -15.70 11.95
C GLY A 130 15.01 -15.64 11.61
N GLY A 131 14.64 -15.82 10.34
CA GLY A 131 13.32 -15.56 9.77
C GLY A 131 12.59 -16.82 9.32
N LYS A 132 11.62 -17.27 10.13
CA LYS A 132 10.83 -18.50 9.90
C LYS A 132 10.15 -18.49 8.52
N PHE A 133 10.45 -19.46 7.67
CA PHE A 133 9.59 -19.75 6.51
C PHE A 133 8.26 -20.33 7.01
N TYR A 134 7.18 -19.57 6.84
CA TYR A 134 5.84 -19.99 7.29
C TYR A 134 5.21 -20.91 6.23
N SER A 135 5.58 -22.19 6.27
CA SER A 135 5.09 -23.19 5.32
C SER A 135 3.55 -23.28 5.26
N GLN A 136 2.87 -23.00 6.37
CA GLN A 136 1.41 -22.91 6.39
C GLN A 136 0.90 -21.76 5.51
N VAL A 137 1.44 -20.56 5.67
CA VAL A 137 1.05 -19.38 4.87
C VAL A 137 1.31 -19.66 3.39
N TRP A 138 2.51 -20.16 3.07
CA TRP A 138 2.90 -20.52 1.70
C TRP A 138 1.94 -21.53 1.07
N PHE A 139 1.63 -22.63 1.76
CA PHE A 139 0.76 -23.67 1.22
C PHE A 139 -0.68 -23.18 1.07
N THR A 140 -1.16 -22.40 2.04
CA THR A 140 -2.50 -21.82 2.01
C THR A 140 -2.65 -20.83 0.84
N LEU A 141 -1.65 -19.99 0.58
CA LEU A 141 -1.64 -19.08 -0.58
C LEU A 141 -1.59 -19.84 -1.92
N LEU A 142 -0.68 -20.81 -2.05
CA LEU A 142 -0.61 -21.64 -3.26
C LEU A 142 -1.93 -22.36 -3.55
N TRP A 143 -2.53 -22.97 -2.52
CA TRP A 143 -3.82 -23.64 -2.64
C TRP A 143 -4.94 -22.67 -3.07
N ARG A 144 -5.03 -21.51 -2.41
CA ARG A 144 -5.97 -20.44 -2.74
C ARG A 144 -5.82 -20.01 -4.19
N ASP A 145 -4.60 -19.76 -4.66
CA ASP A 145 -4.34 -19.27 -6.02
C ASP A 145 -4.63 -20.32 -7.10
N CYS A 146 -4.41 -21.60 -6.79
CA CYS A 146 -4.83 -22.71 -7.66
C CYS A 146 -6.36 -22.78 -7.77
N LEU A 147 -7.09 -22.53 -6.67
CA LEU A 147 -8.55 -22.50 -6.65
C LEU A 147 -9.10 -21.23 -7.33
N PHE A 148 -8.48 -20.08 -7.12
CA PHE A 148 -8.77 -18.85 -7.85
C PHE A 148 -8.61 -19.06 -9.37
N SER A 149 -7.49 -19.68 -9.79
CA SER A 149 -7.24 -20.03 -11.19
C SER A 149 -8.31 -20.94 -11.76
N PHE A 150 -8.80 -21.91 -10.99
CA PHE A 150 -9.94 -22.76 -11.38
C PHE A 150 -11.21 -21.95 -11.63
N VAL A 151 -11.55 -21.03 -10.72
CA VAL A 151 -12.74 -20.17 -10.82
C VAL A 151 -12.67 -19.29 -12.07
N ILE A 152 -11.55 -18.59 -12.28
CA ILE A 152 -11.42 -17.70 -13.45
C ILE A 152 -11.35 -18.48 -14.75
N LEU A 153 -10.65 -19.62 -14.78
CA LEU A 153 -10.62 -20.48 -15.96
C LEU A 153 -12.04 -20.94 -16.34
N SER A 154 -12.87 -21.25 -15.35
CA SER A 154 -14.27 -21.63 -15.56
C SER A 154 -15.06 -20.50 -16.24
N HIS A 155 -14.92 -19.27 -15.75
CA HIS A 155 -15.49 -18.09 -16.40
C HIS A 155 -14.98 -17.96 -17.83
N GLY A 156 -13.66 -18.03 -18.02
CA GLY A 156 -13.02 -17.90 -19.33
C GLY A 156 -13.50 -18.93 -20.34
N VAL A 157 -13.66 -20.19 -19.95
CA VAL A 157 -14.09 -21.27 -20.85
C VAL A 157 -15.55 -21.06 -21.29
N LEU A 158 -16.43 -20.64 -20.39
CA LEU A 158 -17.80 -20.25 -20.75
C LEU A 158 -17.80 -19.06 -21.72
N LEU A 159 -17.08 -18.00 -21.37
CA LEU A 159 -17.05 -16.75 -22.13
C LEU A 159 -16.41 -16.92 -23.51
N SER A 160 -15.43 -17.81 -23.62
CA SER A 160 -14.77 -18.11 -24.90
C SER A 160 -15.74 -18.62 -25.97
N TRP A 161 -16.88 -19.19 -25.57
CA TRP A 161 -17.94 -19.58 -26.50
C TRP A 161 -18.53 -18.36 -27.23
N PHE A 162 -18.63 -17.23 -26.54
CA PHE A 162 -19.06 -15.94 -27.09
C PHE A 162 -17.92 -15.18 -27.82
N ARG A 163 -16.71 -15.76 -27.90
CA ARG A 163 -15.53 -15.16 -28.55
C ARG A 163 -15.24 -13.77 -27.98
N THR A 164 -14.88 -12.79 -28.81
CA THR A 164 -14.55 -11.41 -28.40
C THR A 164 -15.65 -10.76 -27.56
N VAL A 165 -16.92 -11.07 -27.83
CA VAL A 165 -18.05 -10.54 -27.04
C VAL A 165 -17.97 -11.01 -25.58
N GLY A 166 -17.52 -12.24 -25.35
CA GLY A 166 -17.30 -12.77 -24.00
C GLY A 166 -16.25 -11.98 -23.22
N LEU A 167 -15.14 -11.59 -23.87
CA LEU A 167 -14.11 -10.74 -23.23
C LEU A 167 -14.66 -9.38 -22.84
N ILE A 168 -15.48 -8.76 -23.71
CA ILE A 168 -16.08 -7.45 -23.45
C ILE A 168 -17.06 -7.53 -22.29
N ILE A 169 -17.92 -8.56 -22.27
CA ILE A 169 -18.86 -8.80 -21.17
C ILE A 169 -18.09 -8.96 -19.86
N TYR A 170 -16.99 -9.71 -19.87
CA TYR A 170 -16.19 -9.92 -18.66
C TYR A 170 -15.46 -8.67 -18.19
N ALA A 171 -14.92 -7.88 -19.12
CA ALA A 171 -14.32 -6.59 -18.81
C ALA A 171 -15.36 -5.66 -18.15
N ILE A 172 -16.57 -5.55 -18.74
CA ILE A 172 -17.67 -4.78 -18.15
C ILE A 172 -18.05 -5.31 -16.77
N TYR A 173 -18.12 -6.64 -16.60
CA TYR A 173 -18.37 -7.26 -15.30
C TYR A 173 -17.33 -6.85 -14.25
N LEU A 174 -16.03 -6.95 -14.57
CA LEU A 174 -14.96 -6.53 -13.66
C LEU A 174 -15.02 -5.03 -13.36
N LEU A 175 -15.29 -4.18 -14.36
CA LEU A 175 -15.43 -2.74 -14.16
C LEU A 175 -16.62 -2.40 -13.26
N LEU A 176 -17.77 -3.06 -13.47
CA LEU A 176 -18.95 -2.87 -12.63
C LEU A 176 -18.69 -3.35 -11.20
N LEU A 177 -17.95 -4.44 -11.03
CA LEU A 177 -17.56 -4.95 -9.71
C LEU A 177 -16.64 -3.94 -8.98
N MET A 178 -15.58 -3.46 -9.65
CA MET A 178 -14.68 -2.45 -9.10
C MET A 178 -15.42 -1.14 -8.77
N TRP A 179 -16.30 -0.70 -9.68
CA TRP A 179 -17.11 0.50 -9.45
C TRP A 179 -18.04 0.31 -8.26
N ALA A 180 -18.75 -0.82 -8.17
CA ALA A 180 -19.61 -1.15 -7.04
C ALA A 180 -18.81 -1.18 -5.73
N GLU A 181 -17.60 -1.73 -5.73
CA GLU A 181 -16.72 -1.74 -4.56
C GLU A 181 -16.27 -0.34 -4.15
N SER A 182 -15.95 0.51 -5.13
CA SER A 182 -15.59 1.91 -4.86
C SER A 182 -16.75 2.71 -4.25
N GLN A 183 -18.00 2.43 -4.65
CA GLN A 183 -19.18 3.20 -4.22
C GLN A 183 -19.81 2.66 -2.94
N TRP A 184 -19.83 1.34 -2.77
CA TRP A 184 -20.58 0.67 -1.70
C TRP A 184 -19.67 0.02 -0.65
N GLY A 185 -18.34 0.11 -0.80
CA GLY A 185 -17.38 -0.56 0.08
C GLY A 185 -17.15 -2.00 -0.37
N SER A 186 -17.07 -2.96 0.55
CA SER A 186 -16.87 -4.36 0.13
C SER A 186 -18.13 -4.92 -0.53
N SER A 187 -17.98 -5.53 -1.71
CA SER A 187 -19.06 -6.35 -2.32
C SER A 187 -19.23 -7.72 -1.63
N GLY A 188 -18.48 -7.96 -0.54
CA GLY A 188 -18.55 -9.13 0.32
C GLY A 188 -18.13 -10.41 -0.41
N ASN A 189 -18.73 -11.54 -0.03
CA ASN A 189 -18.41 -12.86 -0.58
C ASN A 189 -18.79 -13.06 -2.07
N TRP A 190 -19.32 -12.04 -2.75
CA TRP A 190 -19.65 -12.07 -4.17
C TRP A 190 -18.54 -11.52 -5.07
N SER A 191 -17.56 -10.83 -4.48
CA SER A 191 -16.39 -10.36 -5.21
C SER A 191 -15.46 -11.52 -5.53
N VAL A 192 -15.03 -11.59 -6.78
CA VAL A 192 -13.94 -12.50 -7.13
C VAL A 192 -12.60 -12.04 -6.53
N PHE A 193 -12.45 -10.75 -6.21
CA PHE A 193 -11.22 -10.19 -5.59
C PHE A 193 -11.08 -10.60 -4.12
N VAL A 194 -12.19 -10.85 -3.43
CA VAL A 194 -12.19 -11.38 -2.05
C VAL A 194 -11.57 -12.78 -1.97
N LEU A 195 -11.49 -13.53 -3.07
CA LEU A 195 -10.77 -14.80 -3.10
C LEU A 195 -9.26 -14.65 -2.93
N THR A 196 -8.73 -13.44 -3.16
CA THR A 196 -7.31 -13.09 -3.00
C THR A 196 -7.05 -12.23 -1.76
N SER A 197 -8.08 -11.95 -0.96
CA SER A 197 -7.90 -11.29 0.33
C SER A 197 -7.25 -12.24 1.33
N ASN A 198 -6.42 -11.68 2.20
CA ASN A 198 -5.69 -12.41 3.23
C ASN A 198 -6.07 -11.84 4.58
N GLU A 199 -6.48 -12.68 5.52
CA GLU A 199 -6.68 -12.28 6.90
C GLU A 199 -5.72 -13.07 7.79
N TYR A 200 -5.21 -12.48 8.87
CA TYR A 200 -4.29 -13.16 9.78
C TYR A 200 -4.87 -13.23 11.19
N ASP A 201 -4.78 -14.41 11.81
CA ASP A 201 -4.97 -14.61 13.25
C ASP A 201 -3.63 -15.03 13.85
N GLY A 202 -2.91 -14.06 14.40
CA GLY A 202 -1.49 -14.20 14.73
C GLY A 202 -0.66 -14.49 13.49
N SER A 203 0.07 -15.62 13.48
CA SER A 203 0.88 -16.06 12.33
C SER A 203 0.11 -16.95 11.35
N LYS A 204 -1.18 -17.20 11.59
CA LYS A 204 -1.98 -18.12 10.77
C LYS A 204 -2.73 -17.33 9.72
N LEU A 205 -2.46 -17.64 8.45
CA LEU A 205 -3.25 -17.11 7.34
C LEU A 205 -4.64 -17.76 7.33
N LEU A 206 -5.66 -16.94 7.49
CA LEU A 206 -7.07 -17.24 7.28
C LEU A 206 -7.46 -16.80 5.87
N VAL A 207 -8.21 -17.67 5.18
CA VAL A 207 -8.75 -17.37 3.86
C VAL A 207 -10.26 -17.34 3.97
N ASN A 208 -10.93 -16.50 3.18
CA ASN A 208 -12.38 -16.45 3.15
C ASN A 208 -12.98 -17.76 2.59
N HIS A 209 -13.22 -18.72 3.48
CA HIS A 209 -13.74 -20.04 3.13
C HIS A 209 -15.15 -19.97 2.54
N GLU A 210 -15.97 -19.02 2.98
CA GLU A 210 -17.33 -18.83 2.45
C GLU A 210 -17.30 -18.35 1.00
N GLY A 211 -16.50 -17.32 0.73
CA GLY A 211 -16.26 -16.82 -0.63
C GLY A 211 -15.69 -17.91 -1.54
N LEU A 212 -14.66 -18.63 -1.08
CA LEU A 212 -14.08 -19.75 -1.85
C LEU A 212 -15.13 -20.82 -2.17
N LEU A 213 -15.97 -21.20 -1.20
CA LEU A 213 -17.02 -22.20 -1.41
C LEU A 213 -18.05 -21.71 -2.43
N ILE A 214 -18.57 -20.49 -2.27
CA ILE A 214 -19.57 -19.89 -3.17
C ILE A 214 -19.04 -19.85 -4.61
N HIS A 215 -17.84 -19.30 -4.80
CA HIS A 215 -17.25 -19.16 -6.12
C HIS A 215 -16.86 -20.50 -6.74
N THR A 216 -16.44 -21.49 -5.94
CA THR A 216 -16.13 -22.83 -6.45
C THR A 216 -17.41 -23.55 -6.91
N VAL A 217 -18.50 -23.47 -6.15
CA VAL A 217 -19.79 -24.05 -6.54
C VAL A 217 -20.31 -23.39 -7.81
N LEU A 218 -20.24 -22.06 -7.89
CA LEU A 218 -20.62 -21.32 -9.09
C LEU A 218 -19.75 -21.70 -10.29
N ALA A 219 -18.44 -21.83 -10.10
CA ALA A 219 -17.50 -22.25 -11.13
C ALA A 219 -17.83 -23.66 -11.66
N ILE A 220 -18.16 -24.62 -10.80
CA ILE A 220 -18.59 -25.97 -11.21
C ILE A 220 -19.87 -25.89 -12.07
N ALA A 221 -20.85 -25.08 -11.67
CA ALA A 221 -22.07 -24.87 -12.45
C ALA A 221 -21.76 -24.24 -13.83
N ILE A 222 -20.84 -23.27 -13.86
CA ILE A 222 -20.36 -22.62 -15.08
C ILE A 222 -19.64 -23.61 -16.01
N VAL A 223 -18.78 -24.47 -15.48
CA VAL A 223 -18.10 -25.53 -16.25
C VAL A 223 -19.13 -26.49 -16.87
N PHE A 224 -20.17 -26.85 -16.13
CA PHE A 224 -21.24 -27.71 -16.63
C PHE A 224 -22.03 -27.04 -17.78
N ILE A 225 -22.35 -25.75 -17.64
CA ILE A 225 -23.00 -24.97 -18.72
C ILE A 225 -22.07 -24.88 -19.94
N ALA A 226 -20.80 -24.56 -19.73
CA ALA A 226 -19.81 -24.46 -20.80
C ALA A 226 -19.63 -25.80 -21.53
N TYR A 227 -19.62 -26.92 -20.81
CA TYR A 227 -19.62 -28.26 -21.39
C TYR A 227 -20.81 -28.46 -22.33
N HIS A 228 -22.03 -28.09 -21.90
CA HIS A 228 -23.23 -28.22 -22.72
C HIS A 228 -23.19 -27.35 -23.98
N LEU A 229 -22.68 -26.12 -23.88
CA LEU A 229 -22.55 -25.22 -25.02
C LEU A 229 -21.51 -25.73 -26.03
N TRP A 230 -20.30 -26.05 -25.57
CA TRP A 230 -19.21 -26.50 -26.44
C TRP A 230 -19.40 -27.91 -27.00
N SER A 231 -20.05 -28.82 -26.26
CA SER A 231 -20.35 -30.16 -26.77
C SER A 231 -21.39 -30.17 -27.89
N ARG A 232 -22.23 -29.14 -27.97
CA ARG A 232 -23.26 -28.98 -29.01
C ARG A 232 -22.86 -28.03 -30.14
N ALA A 233 -21.82 -27.22 -29.94
CA ALA A 233 -21.33 -26.32 -30.98
C ALA A 233 -20.86 -27.09 -32.23
N GLU A 234 -21.32 -26.67 -33.39
CA GLU A 234 -20.84 -27.16 -34.70
C GLU A 234 -19.47 -26.54 -35.02
N SER A 235 -18.67 -27.20 -35.85
CA SER A 235 -17.41 -26.62 -36.32
C SER A 235 -17.68 -25.65 -37.47
N SER A 236 -16.76 -24.71 -37.70
CA SER A 236 -16.88 -23.75 -38.80
C SER A 236 -16.92 -24.40 -40.20
N SER A 237 -16.41 -25.64 -40.33
CA SER A 237 -16.25 -26.31 -41.63
C SER A 237 -17.50 -27.06 -42.11
N SER A 238 -18.45 -27.35 -41.22
CA SER A 238 -19.70 -28.02 -41.60
C SER A 238 -20.76 -27.01 -42.08
N GLY A 239 -20.52 -26.40 -43.24
CA GLY A 239 -21.57 -25.72 -44.01
C GLY A 239 -22.10 -24.38 -43.47
N ALA A 240 -21.28 -23.59 -42.77
CA ALA A 240 -21.69 -22.26 -42.32
C ALA A 240 -21.86 -21.31 -43.52
N LYS A 241 -23.12 -20.93 -43.80
CA LYS A 241 -23.49 -19.72 -44.55
C LYS A 241 -22.54 -18.59 -44.14
N GLU A 242 -21.90 -17.95 -45.12
CA GLU A 242 -21.12 -16.73 -44.91
C GLU A 242 -21.86 -15.84 -43.91
N SER A 243 -21.23 -15.59 -42.75
CA SER A 243 -21.82 -14.67 -41.78
C SER A 243 -22.09 -13.37 -42.51
N SER A 244 -23.36 -12.98 -42.57
CA SER A 244 -23.78 -11.83 -43.37
C SER A 244 -22.93 -10.65 -42.94
N THR A 245 -22.50 -9.84 -43.92
CA THR A 245 -21.62 -8.69 -43.69
C THR A 245 -22.08 -7.82 -42.51
N GLY A 246 -23.39 -7.76 -42.25
CA GLY A 246 -24.00 -7.11 -41.10
C GLY A 246 -23.55 -7.66 -39.74
N THR A 247 -23.44 -8.98 -39.55
CA THR A 247 -22.95 -9.56 -38.28
C THR A 247 -21.49 -9.26 -38.00
N LYS A 248 -20.63 -9.24 -39.04
CA LYS A 248 -19.23 -8.83 -38.90
C LYS A 248 -19.11 -7.35 -38.52
N ILE A 249 -19.91 -6.48 -39.16
CA ILE A 249 -19.97 -5.05 -38.84
C ILE A 249 -20.46 -4.83 -37.40
N TRP A 250 -21.50 -5.55 -36.97
CA TRP A 250 -22.03 -5.44 -35.61
C TRP A 250 -21.01 -5.89 -34.55
N GLN A 251 -20.30 -7.00 -34.79
CA GLN A 251 -19.22 -7.46 -33.90
C GLN A 251 -18.06 -6.47 -33.83
N LEU A 252 -17.68 -5.87 -34.97
CA LEU A 252 -16.67 -4.83 -35.01
C LEU A 252 -17.11 -3.59 -34.21
N LEU A 253 -18.35 -3.13 -34.39
CA LEU A 253 -18.91 -1.99 -33.66
C LEU A 253 -18.96 -2.24 -32.15
N ILE A 254 -19.42 -3.41 -31.69
CA ILE A 254 -19.38 -3.76 -30.26
C ILE A 254 -17.94 -3.75 -29.75
N SER A 255 -17.00 -4.34 -30.50
CA SER A 255 -15.60 -4.45 -30.07
C SER A 255 -14.94 -3.08 -29.96
N VAL A 256 -15.16 -2.21 -30.93
CA VAL A 256 -14.67 -0.83 -30.91
C VAL A 256 -15.32 -0.04 -29.78
N SER A 257 -16.65 -0.17 -29.60
CA SER A 257 -17.36 0.54 -28.53
C SER A 257 -16.93 0.08 -27.13
N GLY A 258 -16.77 -1.24 -26.94
CA GLY A 258 -16.27 -1.82 -25.70
C GLY A 258 -14.83 -1.40 -25.40
N PHE A 259 -13.96 -1.37 -26.43
CA PHE A 259 -12.60 -0.86 -26.29
C PHE A 259 -12.55 0.62 -25.93
N ILE A 260 -13.38 1.46 -26.58
CA ILE A 260 -13.48 2.89 -26.27
C ILE A 260 -13.99 3.11 -24.84
N LEU A 261 -15.04 2.40 -24.41
CA LEU A 261 -15.57 2.51 -23.05
C LEU A 261 -14.55 2.06 -22.00
N LEU A 262 -13.87 0.93 -22.23
CA LEU A 262 -12.84 0.42 -21.33
C LEU A 262 -11.66 1.40 -21.25
N SER A 263 -11.20 1.91 -22.40
CA SER A 263 -10.09 2.87 -22.46
C SER A 263 -10.46 4.21 -21.79
N ALA A 264 -11.68 4.70 -21.99
CA ALA A 264 -12.18 5.92 -21.35
C ALA A 264 -12.31 5.74 -19.83
N PHE A 265 -12.79 4.58 -19.36
CA PHE A 265 -12.88 4.28 -17.94
C PHE A 265 -11.51 4.14 -17.29
N LEU A 266 -10.58 3.41 -17.91
CA LEU A 266 -9.21 3.29 -17.44
C LEU A 266 -8.50 4.65 -17.42
N ALA A 267 -8.69 5.48 -18.45
CA ALA A 267 -8.15 6.84 -18.47
C ALA A 267 -8.75 7.71 -17.36
N TYR A 268 -10.04 7.56 -17.05
CA TYR A 268 -10.69 8.25 -15.94
C TYR A 268 -10.17 7.80 -14.57
N GLN A 269 -10.02 6.49 -14.35
CA GLN A 269 -9.46 5.91 -13.12
C GLN A 269 -8.00 6.33 -12.90
N VAL A 270 -7.17 6.22 -13.94
CA VAL A 270 -5.77 6.68 -13.89
C VAL A 270 -5.73 8.19 -13.64
N SER A 271 -6.56 8.98 -14.32
CA SER A 271 -6.68 10.42 -14.09
C SER A 271 -7.06 10.80 -12.66
N GLN A 272 -7.85 9.98 -11.96
CA GLN A 272 -8.22 10.20 -10.56
C GLN A 272 -7.09 9.77 -9.62
N GLY A 273 -6.43 8.64 -9.89
CA GLY A 273 -5.44 8.05 -8.98
C GLY A 273 -4.00 8.53 -9.13
N THR A 274 -3.58 9.04 -10.29
CA THR A 274 -2.19 9.50 -10.49
C THR A 274 -2.01 11.01 -10.36
N GLY A 275 -3.07 11.73 -9.98
CA GLY A 275 -3.18 13.13 -10.34
C GLY A 275 -3.19 13.29 -11.87
N THR A 276 -3.74 14.38 -12.37
CA THR A 276 -3.61 14.69 -13.80
C THR A 276 -2.14 14.82 -14.14
N SER A 277 -1.61 13.89 -14.96
CA SER A 277 -0.32 14.07 -15.64
C SER A 277 -0.35 15.46 -16.27
N LEU A 278 0.48 16.37 -15.76
CA LEU A 278 0.54 17.73 -16.25
C LEU A 278 0.95 17.67 -17.71
N THR A 279 0.00 17.92 -18.62
CA THR A 279 0.21 18.14 -20.06
C THR A 279 1.03 19.41 -20.36
N GLY A 280 1.68 19.98 -19.33
CA GLY A 280 2.59 21.09 -19.45
C GLY A 280 4.00 20.63 -19.81
N GLU A 281 4.75 21.51 -20.45
CA GLU A 281 6.17 21.33 -20.74
C GLU A 281 6.94 21.07 -19.43
N LEU A 282 7.65 19.94 -19.36
CA LEU A 282 8.52 19.60 -18.23
C LEU A 282 9.90 20.21 -18.48
N LYS A 283 10.45 20.89 -17.48
CA LYS A 283 11.84 21.35 -17.46
C LYS A 283 12.71 20.36 -16.68
N VAL A 284 13.99 20.31 -17.04
CA VAL A 284 15.01 19.54 -16.34
C VAL A 284 16.16 20.46 -16.02
N GLU A 285 16.42 20.64 -14.73
CA GLU A 285 17.56 21.41 -14.22
C GLU A 285 18.54 20.47 -13.52
N LYS A 286 19.82 20.84 -13.55
CA LYS A 286 20.90 20.07 -12.94
C LYS A 286 21.78 20.97 -12.10
N THR A 287 22.15 20.46 -10.95
CA THR A 287 23.21 20.98 -10.10
C THR A 287 24.33 19.93 -10.02
N ASP A 288 25.30 20.10 -9.14
CA ASP A 288 26.40 19.15 -8.97
C ASP A 288 25.89 17.79 -8.44
N HIS A 289 24.88 17.80 -7.55
CA HIS A 289 24.34 16.59 -6.92
C HIS A 289 22.87 16.32 -7.22
N TYR A 290 22.10 17.27 -7.78
CA TYR A 290 20.70 17.08 -8.12
C TYR A 290 20.42 17.08 -9.61
N ARG A 291 19.45 16.24 -10.01
CA ARG A 291 18.74 16.35 -11.28
C ARG A 291 17.26 16.49 -11.01
N MET A 292 16.74 17.72 -11.14
CA MET A 292 15.35 18.05 -10.87
C MET A 292 14.51 18.03 -12.15
N VAL A 293 13.35 17.38 -12.11
CA VAL A 293 12.35 17.36 -13.19
C VAL A 293 11.08 17.99 -12.68
N TYR A 294 10.55 19.01 -13.35
CA TYR A 294 9.40 19.77 -12.83
C TYR A 294 8.57 20.42 -13.94
N PRO A 295 7.29 20.77 -13.68
CA PRO A 295 6.45 21.47 -14.64
C PRO A 295 6.90 22.93 -14.82
N ALA A 296 7.02 23.43 -16.06
CA ALA A 296 7.51 24.78 -16.36
C ALA A 296 6.75 25.90 -15.62
N LYS A 297 5.47 25.71 -15.29
CA LYS A 297 4.65 26.66 -14.49
C LYS A 297 5.12 26.84 -13.05
N ARG A 298 6.03 25.99 -12.55
CA ARG A 298 6.59 26.01 -11.20
C ARG A 298 8.02 26.58 -11.17
N ASP A 299 8.46 27.23 -12.25
CA ASP A 299 9.83 27.73 -12.38
C ASP A 299 10.27 28.56 -11.19
N ASP A 300 9.46 29.55 -10.76
CA ASP A 300 9.83 30.46 -9.68
C ASP A 300 10.15 29.73 -8.35
N THR A 301 9.26 28.82 -7.92
CA THR A 301 9.46 27.98 -6.73
C THR A 301 10.69 27.09 -6.88
N VAL A 302 10.90 26.49 -8.06
CA VAL A 302 12.04 25.59 -8.28
C VAL A 302 13.36 26.36 -8.35
N GLN A 303 13.39 27.56 -8.93
CA GLN A 303 14.58 28.42 -8.92
C GLN A 303 14.96 28.82 -7.49
N TYR A 304 13.98 29.07 -6.62
CA TYR A 304 14.25 29.29 -5.19
C TYR A 304 14.89 28.05 -4.55
N ILE A 305 14.35 26.86 -4.79
CA ILE A 305 14.92 25.60 -4.28
C ILE A 305 16.34 25.38 -4.82
N LEU A 306 16.55 25.54 -6.13
CA LEU A 306 17.85 25.36 -6.79
C LEU A 306 18.93 26.30 -6.23
N THR A 307 18.56 27.51 -5.84
CA THR A 307 19.49 28.49 -5.25
C THR A 307 20.10 28.00 -3.93
N HIS A 308 19.39 27.14 -3.20
CA HIS A 308 19.81 26.65 -1.88
C HIS A 308 20.20 25.16 -1.86
N ALA A 309 19.80 24.40 -2.88
CA ALA A 309 19.90 22.94 -2.87
C ALA A 309 21.31 22.41 -2.57
N GLU A 310 22.35 22.99 -3.19
CA GLU A 310 23.74 22.55 -2.99
C GLU A 310 24.31 22.96 -1.63
N SER A 311 23.98 24.16 -1.12
CA SER A 311 24.42 24.57 0.22
C SER A 311 23.77 23.71 1.29
N ASP A 312 22.47 23.43 1.15
CA ASP A 312 21.70 22.60 2.07
C ASP A 312 22.23 21.16 2.06
N TYR A 313 22.52 20.62 0.88
CA TYR A 313 23.14 19.29 0.73
C TYR A 313 24.47 19.24 1.47
N ALA A 314 25.36 20.20 1.21
CA ALA A 314 26.70 20.21 1.79
C ALA A 314 26.65 20.28 3.33
N GLU A 315 25.72 21.06 3.90
CA GLU A 315 25.54 21.17 5.34
C GLU A 315 24.93 19.89 5.94
N LEU A 316 23.93 19.27 5.29
CA LEU A 316 23.39 17.96 5.67
C LEU A 316 24.49 16.88 5.68
N ALA A 317 25.28 16.84 4.61
CA ALA A 317 26.39 15.90 4.48
C ALA A 317 27.43 16.12 5.57
N ALA A 318 27.75 17.38 5.92
CA ALA A 318 28.66 17.70 7.00
C ALA A 318 28.13 17.25 8.37
N MET A 319 26.83 17.48 8.67
CA MET A 319 26.21 17.01 9.92
C MET A 319 26.24 15.49 10.06
N LEU A 320 26.00 14.76 8.97
CA LEU A 320 26.03 13.30 8.95
C LEU A 320 27.44 12.73 8.71
N GLY A 321 28.45 13.57 8.46
CA GLY A 321 29.80 13.15 8.12
C GLY A 321 29.85 12.22 6.90
N VAL A 322 29.05 12.51 5.86
CA VAL A 322 29.03 11.76 4.60
C VAL A 322 30.24 12.17 3.77
N GLU A 323 31.09 11.21 3.42
CA GLU A 323 32.28 11.47 2.58
C GLU A 323 31.98 11.37 1.08
N GLU A 324 31.13 10.42 0.69
CA GLU A 324 30.76 10.19 -0.71
C GLU A 324 29.34 10.69 -1.00
N LEU A 325 29.25 11.88 -1.61
CA LEU A 325 27.96 12.51 -1.92
C LEU A 325 27.28 11.85 -3.14
N PRO A 326 26.13 11.16 -2.97
CA PRO A 326 25.40 10.59 -4.11
C PRO A 326 24.72 11.66 -4.98
N ASN A 327 24.70 11.41 -6.29
CA ASN A 327 23.78 12.10 -7.20
C ASN A 327 22.33 11.68 -6.94
N ILE A 328 21.43 12.65 -6.77
CA ILE A 328 20.02 12.47 -6.44
C ILE A 328 19.13 12.95 -7.59
N ARG A 329 18.15 12.13 -7.97
CA ARG A 329 17.10 12.52 -8.91
C ARG A 329 15.88 13.01 -8.16
N VAL A 330 15.44 14.23 -8.43
CA VAL A 330 14.25 14.82 -7.82
C VAL A 330 13.15 14.95 -8.87
N ASP A 331 11.98 14.40 -8.58
CA ASP A 331 10.78 14.53 -9.40
C ASP A 331 9.76 15.41 -8.68
N LEU A 332 9.63 16.64 -9.16
CA LEU A 332 8.70 17.65 -8.65
C LEU A 332 7.43 17.75 -9.53
N SER A 333 7.26 16.81 -10.46
CA SER A 333 6.07 16.71 -11.31
C SER A 333 5.00 15.79 -10.71
N ALA A 334 5.38 14.98 -9.74
CA ALA A 334 4.48 14.11 -9.00
C ALA A 334 3.48 14.93 -8.17
N GLN A 335 2.22 14.49 -8.18
CA GLN A 335 1.21 14.90 -7.22
C GLN A 335 1.00 13.73 -6.29
N SER A 336 1.10 13.96 -4.98
CA SER A 336 0.92 12.92 -3.98
C SER A 336 -0.17 13.37 -3.03
N GLU A 337 -1.26 12.60 -2.97
CA GLU A 337 -2.31 12.84 -1.99
C GLU A 337 -1.87 12.51 -0.56
N HIS A 338 -0.73 11.81 -0.39
CA HIS A 338 -0.40 11.09 0.84
C HIS A 338 0.88 11.56 1.53
N ALA A 339 1.76 12.27 0.82
CA ALA A 339 2.99 12.80 1.40
C ALA A 339 3.49 14.02 0.62
N ALA A 340 4.08 14.99 1.32
CA ALA A 340 4.72 16.13 0.67
C ALA A 340 6.03 15.76 -0.05
N GLY A 341 6.68 14.68 0.40
CA GLY A 341 7.90 14.13 -0.14
C GLY A 341 7.95 12.61 0.06
N LEU A 342 8.65 11.91 -0.83
CA LEU A 342 8.98 10.48 -0.72
C LEU A 342 10.37 10.24 -1.27
N ALA A 343 11.27 9.74 -0.43
CA ALA A 343 12.59 9.29 -0.83
C ALA A 343 12.63 7.77 -1.05
N THR A 344 13.26 7.34 -2.13
CA THR A 344 13.61 5.94 -2.38
C THR A 344 15.02 5.86 -2.95
N TRP A 345 15.95 5.41 -2.12
CA TRP A 345 17.37 5.32 -2.43
C TRP A 345 17.99 6.64 -2.91
N LYS A 346 18.17 6.87 -4.22
CA LYS A 346 18.72 8.11 -4.81
C LYS A 346 17.67 8.90 -5.58
N LYS A 347 16.39 8.66 -5.30
CA LYS A 347 15.25 9.33 -5.94
C LYS A 347 14.41 9.99 -4.87
N ILE A 348 14.00 11.22 -5.14
CA ILE A 348 13.07 11.99 -4.33
C ILE A 348 11.87 12.33 -5.22
N GLN A 349 10.66 12.14 -4.72
CA GLN A 349 9.43 12.67 -5.30
C GLN A 349 8.89 13.71 -4.33
N MET A 350 8.50 14.89 -4.81
CA MET A 350 7.91 15.92 -3.94
C MET A 350 6.71 16.58 -4.61
N ASP A 351 5.67 16.83 -3.82
CA ASP A 351 4.50 17.57 -4.27
C ASP A 351 4.63 19.06 -3.92
N LEU A 352 4.90 19.86 -4.95
CA LEU A 352 5.01 21.32 -4.82
C LEU A 352 3.68 22.00 -4.44
N ASN A 353 2.56 21.29 -4.41
CA ASN A 353 1.26 21.82 -3.98
C ASN A 353 1.00 21.63 -2.48
N SER A 354 1.80 20.83 -1.77
CA SER A 354 1.57 20.55 -0.35
C SER A 354 1.72 21.76 0.56
N PHE A 355 2.52 22.75 0.15
CA PHE A 355 2.74 23.99 0.89
C PHE A 355 2.59 25.21 -0.02
N SER A 356 2.07 26.31 0.53
CA SER A 356 1.96 27.60 -0.15
C SER A 356 3.28 28.36 -0.23
N ASP A 357 4.22 28.05 0.67
CA ASP A 357 5.42 28.85 0.91
C ASP A 357 6.69 28.09 0.48
N ASP A 358 7.55 28.75 -0.29
CA ASP A 358 8.75 28.14 -0.87
C ASP A 358 9.75 27.64 0.20
N VAL A 359 9.79 28.29 1.37
CA VAL A 359 10.62 27.88 2.52
C VAL A 359 10.24 26.47 3.01
N SER A 360 8.94 26.16 3.05
CA SER A 360 8.47 24.83 3.44
C SER A 360 8.86 23.77 2.40
N GLN A 361 8.84 24.11 1.11
CA GLN A 361 9.28 23.20 0.04
C GLN A 361 10.79 22.92 0.11
N ARG A 362 11.61 23.94 0.38
CA ARG A 362 13.06 23.78 0.63
C ARG A 362 13.33 22.85 1.83
N ARG A 363 12.57 23.00 2.92
CA ARG A 363 12.70 22.11 4.09
C ARG A 363 12.32 20.66 3.75
N VAL A 364 11.27 20.44 2.95
CA VAL A 364 10.91 19.08 2.50
C VAL A 364 12.04 18.47 1.68
N LEU A 365 12.67 19.22 0.75
CA LEU A 365 13.82 18.69 0.01
C LEU A 365 14.96 18.29 0.96
N SER A 366 15.24 19.10 1.98
CA SER A 366 16.26 18.78 2.99
C SER A 366 15.90 17.50 3.78
N HIS A 367 14.64 17.37 4.19
CA HIS A 367 14.11 16.17 4.86
C HIS A 367 14.30 14.91 4.01
N GLU A 368 13.83 14.95 2.76
CA GLU A 368 13.94 13.80 1.84
C GLU A 368 15.39 13.48 1.47
N THR A 369 16.26 14.48 1.42
CA THR A 369 17.70 14.29 1.18
C THR A 369 18.35 13.56 2.35
N THR A 370 17.96 13.85 3.60
CA THR A 370 18.42 13.08 4.76
C THR A 370 18.08 11.60 4.63
N HIS A 371 16.89 11.23 4.13
CA HIS A 371 16.56 9.82 3.87
C HIS A 371 17.45 9.18 2.81
N VAL A 372 17.81 9.90 1.74
CA VAL A 372 18.77 9.43 0.74
C VAL A 372 20.13 9.17 1.39
N LEU A 373 20.62 10.10 2.21
CA LEU A 373 21.91 9.97 2.89
C LEU A 373 21.90 8.83 3.93
N GLN A 374 20.84 8.69 4.72
CA GLN A 374 20.63 7.55 5.62
C GLN A 374 20.69 6.22 4.86
N SER A 375 20.05 6.14 3.70
CA SER A 375 20.04 4.94 2.85
C SER A 375 21.41 4.62 2.28
N VAL A 376 22.15 5.64 1.82
CA VAL A 376 23.48 5.45 1.22
C VAL A 376 24.53 5.12 2.28
N GLU A 377 24.59 5.88 3.37
CA GLU A 377 25.59 5.70 4.45
C GLU A 377 25.41 4.39 5.22
N SER A 378 24.17 3.92 5.38
CA SER A 378 23.92 2.60 5.99
C SER A 378 24.11 1.45 5.01
N ASN A 379 24.45 1.74 3.75
CA ASN A 379 24.41 0.78 2.65
C ASN A 379 23.07 0.02 2.62
N ARG A 380 21.97 0.76 2.86
CA ARG A 380 20.57 0.30 2.98
C ARG A 380 20.25 -0.59 4.17
N LYS A 381 21.21 -0.95 5.02
CA LYS A 381 20.99 -1.85 6.18
C LYS A 381 20.11 -1.25 7.26
N LEU A 382 19.93 0.08 7.28
CA LEU A 382 18.97 0.73 8.19
C LEU A 382 17.52 0.31 7.91
N ALA A 383 17.18 0.01 6.64
CA ALA A 383 15.84 -0.44 6.24
C ALA A 383 15.51 -1.85 6.78
N ASN A 384 16.51 -2.71 6.99
CA ASN A 384 16.29 -4.06 7.55
C ASN A 384 15.71 -4.03 8.96
N ASN A 385 15.88 -2.91 9.67
CA ASN A 385 15.36 -2.69 11.02
C ASN A 385 14.29 -1.59 11.02
N TYR A 386 13.67 -1.27 9.87
CA TYR A 386 12.79 -0.11 9.70
C TYR A 386 11.73 0.00 10.79
N MET A 387 11.08 -1.11 11.18
CA MET A 387 10.06 -1.10 12.23
C MET A 387 10.58 -0.62 13.59
N ALA A 388 11.85 -0.88 13.90
CA ALA A 388 12.50 -0.48 15.16
C ALA A 388 13.18 0.89 15.11
N VAL A 389 13.43 1.44 13.92
CA VAL A 389 14.12 2.72 13.75
C VAL A 389 13.28 3.77 13.04
N LYS A 390 12.03 3.49 12.67
CA LYS A 390 11.17 4.42 11.92
C LYS A 390 11.11 5.79 12.59
N PHE A 391 10.86 5.85 13.90
CA PHE A 391 10.81 7.12 14.64
C PHE A 391 12.12 7.90 14.52
N PHE A 392 13.27 7.22 14.48
CA PHE A 392 14.57 7.86 14.36
C PHE A 392 14.93 8.24 12.91
N ILE A 393 14.53 7.42 11.93
CA ILE A 393 14.66 7.74 10.50
C ILE A 393 13.91 9.05 10.21
N GLU A 394 12.63 9.10 10.56
CA GLU A 394 11.77 10.27 10.37
C GLU A 394 12.20 11.44 11.27
N GLY A 395 12.54 11.13 12.52
CA GLY A 395 13.01 12.10 13.51
C GLY A 395 14.30 12.80 13.13
N MET A 396 15.27 12.06 12.60
CA MET A 396 16.54 12.62 12.13
C MET A 396 16.35 13.47 10.88
N ALA A 397 15.54 13.01 9.93
CA ALA A 397 15.19 13.80 8.75
C ALA A 397 14.48 15.11 9.17
N GLN A 398 13.55 15.03 10.12
CA GLN A 398 12.86 16.19 10.66
C GLN A 398 13.82 17.15 11.39
N PHE A 399 14.66 16.62 12.29
CA PHE A 399 15.67 17.36 13.04
C PHE A 399 16.62 18.12 12.11
N THR A 400 17.31 17.38 11.23
CA THR A 400 18.29 17.96 10.30
C THR A 400 17.63 18.97 9.36
N SER A 401 16.43 18.70 8.86
CA SER A 401 15.73 19.67 8.00
C SER A 401 15.45 21.00 8.70
N PHE A 402 15.15 21.00 10.01
CA PHE A 402 14.93 22.23 10.77
C PHE A 402 16.23 22.92 11.19
N GLU A 403 17.34 22.21 11.31
CA GLU A 403 18.66 22.84 11.51
C GLU A 403 19.07 23.60 10.23
N ILE A 404 18.87 23.01 9.05
CA ILE A 404 19.21 23.63 7.75
C ILE A 404 18.24 24.74 7.35
N VAL A 405 16.94 24.50 7.54
CA VAL A 405 15.87 25.44 7.17
C VAL A 405 15.03 25.75 8.41
N PRO A 406 15.46 26.72 9.24
CA PRO A 406 14.78 27.03 10.49
C PRO A 406 13.35 27.54 10.28
N GLU A 407 12.39 26.83 10.86
CA GLU A 407 11.00 27.28 11.02
C GLU A 407 10.61 27.18 12.51
N THR A 408 11.25 27.97 13.37
CA THR A 408 11.22 27.85 14.84
C THR A 408 9.81 27.69 15.40
N ALA A 409 8.87 28.57 15.04
CA ALA A 409 7.50 28.50 15.55
C ALA A 409 6.77 27.19 15.16
N ARG A 410 7.04 26.65 13.97
CA ARG A 410 6.46 25.37 13.52
C ARG A 410 7.07 24.21 14.29
N ARG A 411 8.39 24.23 14.50
CA ARG A 411 9.10 23.19 15.25
C ARG A 411 8.68 23.17 16.72
N GLU A 412 8.59 24.34 17.36
CA GLU A 412 8.08 24.50 18.73
C GLU A 412 6.65 23.97 18.85
N SER A 413 5.76 24.34 17.93
CA SER A 413 4.38 23.81 17.92
C SER A 413 4.33 22.29 17.76
N ASN A 414 5.22 21.69 16.97
CA ASN A 414 5.33 20.23 16.86
C ASN A 414 5.80 19.59 18.17
N TRP A 415 6.73 20.23 18.89
CA TRP A 415 7.22 19.75 20.18
C TRP A 415 6.19 19.87 21.29
N GLU A 416 5.39 20.96 21.31
CA GLU A 416 4.24 21.09 22.22
C GLU A 416 3.23 19.95 21.99
N LEU A 417 2.89 19.66 20.74
CA LEU A 417 2.01 18.54 20.36
C LEU A 417 2.58 17.18 20.78
N ALA A 418 3.89 16.99 20.60
CA ALA A 418 4.58 15.77 20.98
C ALA A 418 4.58 15.59 22.50
N SER A 419 4.87 16.63 23.27
CA SER A 419 4.94 16.57 24.74
C SER A 419 3.58 16.27 25.37
N ILE A 420 2.51 16.87 24.85
CA ILE A 420 1.14 16.58 25.27
C ILE A 420 0.77 15.13 24.95
N SER A 421 1.04 14.67 23.72
CA SER A 421 0.78 13.28 23.31
C SER A 421 1.55 12.28 24.16
N TRP A 422 2.84 12.50 24.35
CA TRP A 422 3.72 11.70 25.19
C TRP A 422 3.18 11.55 26.61
N LYS A 423 2.83 12.67 27.25
CA LYS A 423 2.34 12.67 28.64
C LYS A 423 0.97 12.00 28.78
N ARG A 424 0.02 12.35 27.91
CA ARG A 424 -1.38 11.89 28.02
C ARG A 424 -1.58 10.46 27.57
N GLN A 425 -0.83 10.04 26.55
CA GLN A 425 -0.95 8.71 25.95
C GLN A 425 0.09 7.74 26.53
N GLN A 426 0.91 8.20 27.49
CA GLN A 426 1.96 7.42 28.17
C GLN A 426 2.91 6.73 27.19
N ILE A 427 3.30 7.47 26.15
CA ILE A 427 4.18 6.94 25.10
C ILE A 427 5.57 6.75 25.71
N ASP A 428 6.09 5.54 25.66
CA ASP A 428 7.46 5.25 26.08
C ASP A 428 8.38 5.00 24.88
N PHE A 429 9.67 4.78 25.16
CA PHE A 429 10.63 4.47 24.11
C PHE A 429 10.33 3.14 23.41
N ASN A 430 9.82 2.12 24.14
CA ASN A 430 9.53 0.81 23.57
C ASN A 430 8.40 0.87 22.54
N ASP A 431 7.42 1.76 22.75
CA ASP A 431 6.37 2.03 21.78
C ASP A 431 6.97 2.55 20.45
N LEU A 432 8.05 3.34 20.51
CA LEU A 432 8.73 3.86 19.31
C LEU A 432 9.55 2.78 18.57
N LEU A 433 9.91 1.68 19.24
CA LEU A 433 10.64 0.54 18.67
C LEU A 433 9.75 -0.44 17.91
N ASP A 434 8.44 -0.22 17.89
CA ASP A 434 7.48 -1.04 17.16
C ASP A 434 6.54 -0.13 16.36
N ALA A 435 6.97 0.27 15.16
CA ALA A 435 6.19 1.15 14.30
C ALA A 435 4.77 0.62 13.99
N ALA A 436 4.59 -0.71 13.92
CA ALA A 436 3.29 -1.32 13.68
C ALA A 436 2.39 -1.21 14.92
N GLY A 437 2.88 -1.63 16.08
CA GLY A 437 2.18 -1.47 17.37
C GLY A 437 1.90 0.00 17.71
N PHE A 438 2.81 0.90 17.33
CA PHE A 438 2.61 2.34 17.46
C PHE A 438 1.44 2.82 16.61
N ALA A 439 1.40 2.47 15.31
CA ALA A 439 0.31 2.83 14.41
C ALA A 439 -1.05 2.27 14.86
N GLU A 440 -1.05 1.11 15.52
CA GLU A 440 -2.25 0.53 16.09
C GLU A 440 -2.80 1.31 17.29
N ARG A 441 -1.97 2.04 18.03
CA ARG A 441 -2.37 2.73 19.26
C ARG A 441 -2.50 4.24 19.08
N PHE A 442 -1.64 4.82 18.27
CA PHE A 442 -1.37 6.25 18.22
C PHE A 442 -1.43 6.80 16.79
N ASP A 443 -1.33 8.12 16.66
CA ASP A 443 -1.19 8.75 15.35
C ASP A 443 0.23 8.57 14.80
N VAL A 444 0.35 7.94 13.64
CA VAL A 444 1.64 7.66 12.99
C VAL A 444 2.47 8.91 12.72
N GLU A 445 1.83 10.07 12.58
CA GLU A 445 2.52 11.36 12.38
C GLU A 445 3.34 11.80 13.61
N LEU A 446 3.10 11.21 14.78
CA LEU A 446 3.90 11.49 15.97
C LEU A 446 5.33 10.96 15.86
N HIS A 447 5.62 10.02 14.94
CA HIS A 447 7.00 9.57 14.68
C HIS A 447 7.91 10.75 14.31
N TYR A 448 7.39 11.73 13.57
CA TYR A 448 8.18 12.91 13.16
C TYR A 448 8.52 13.80 14.36
N SER A 449 7.54 14.15 15.20
CA SER A 449 7.74 15.11 16.28
C SER A 449 8.36 14.51 17.53
N LEU A 450 7.97 13.29 17.91
CA LEU A 450 8.64 12.53 18.98
C LEU A 450 10.07 12.16 18.54
N GLY A 451 10.23 11.75 17.28
CA GLY A 451 11.52 11.45 16.69
C GLY A 451 12.46 12.64 16.62
N ASP A 452 11.97 13.83 16.26
CA ASP A 452 12.78 15.07 16.26
C ASP A 452 13.30 15.39 17.66
N MET A 453 12.42 15.36 18.68
CA MET A 453 12.81 15.59 20.07
C MET A 453 13.78 14.54 20.61
N TRP A 454 13.56 13.27 20.26
CA TRP A 454 14.47 12.20 20.64
C TRP A 454 15.83 12.36 19.95
N THR A 455 15.84 12.69 18.65
CA THR A 455 17.06 12.92 17.88
C THR A 455 17.84 14.11 18.43
N ARG A 456 17.17 15.19 18.82
CA ARG A 456 17.80 16.32 19.51
C ARG A 456 18.49 15.85 20.79
N SER A 457 17.79 15.09 21.62
CA SER A 457 18.35 14.55 22.88
C SER A 457 19.55 13.63 22.60
N PHE A 458 19.49 12.84 21.53
CA PHE A 458 20.60 12.03 21.05
C PHE A 458 21.80 12.88 20.62
N VAL A 459 21.58 13.99 19.91
CA VAL A 459 22.64 14.94 19.52
C VAL A 459 23.25 15.62 20.75
N ASP A 460 22.44 16.02 21.73
CA ASP A 460 22.89 16.69 22.94
C ASP A 460 23.78 15.78 23.81
N ILE A 461 23.53 14.45 23.81
CA ILE A 461 24.30 13.46 24.57
C ILE A 461 25.46 12.86 23.77
N CYS A 462 25.22 12.44 22.52
CA CYS A 462 26.18 11.71 21.69
C CYS A 462 26.97 12.62 20.73
N GLY A 463 26.59 13.90 20.60
CA GLY A 463 27.13 14.84 19.62
C GLY A 463 26.50 14.72 18.23
N VAL A 464 26.59 15.78 17.43
CA VAL A 464 26.04 15.84 16.05
C VAL A 464 26.59 14.71 15.17
N ALA A 465 27.90 14.44 15.26
CA ALA A 465 28.55 13.35 14.53
C ALA A 465 27.98 11.96 14.88
N GLY A 466 27.31 11.83 16.04
CA GLY A 466 26.58 10.65 16.45
C GLY A 466 25.55 10.21 15.42
N LEU A 467 24.91 11.14 14.70
CA LEU A 467 23.88 10.82 13.71
C LEU A 467 24.45 9.96 12.58
N GLY A 468 25.52 10.44 11.94
CA GLY A 468 26.26 9.70 10.93
C GLY A 468 26.87 8.42 11.45
N ASN A 469 27.47 8.47 12.65
CA ASN A 469 28.10 7.31 13.27
C ASN A 469 27.08 6.20 13.53
N PHE A 470 25.86 6.51 13.95
CA PHE A 470 24.78 5.54 14.14
C PHE A 470 24.39 4.87 12.82
N ILE A 471 24.23 5.66 11.75
CA ILE A 471 23.88 5.14 10.42
C ILE A 471 24.96 4.18 9.92
N ARG A 472 26.24 4.59 9.99
CA ARG A 472 27.39 3.75 9.61
C ARG A 472 27.54 2.53 10.51
N ALA A 473 27.30 2.67 11.82
CA ALA A 473 27.31 1.56 12.76
C ALA A 473 26.25 0.51 12.41
N THR A 474 25.08 0.93 11.93
CA THR A 474 24.04 0.01 11.45
C THR A 474 24.50 -0.77 10.21
N GLY A 475 25.24 -0.12 9.31
CA GLY A 475 25.78 -0.71 8.08
C GLY A 475 27.14 -1.40 8.22
N ARG A 476 27.70 -1.52 9.43
CA ARG A 476 29.07 -2.01 9.65
C ARG A 476 29.22 -3.49 9.28
N GLU A 477 30.43 -3.87 8.87
CA GLU A 477 30.76 -5.27 8.63
C GLU A 477 30.59 -6.09 9.92
N GLY A 478 29.84 -7.19 9.85
CA GLY A 478 29.53 -8.03 11.00
C GLY A 478 28.44 -7.50 11.94
N ALA A 479 27.69 -6.46 11.55
CA ALA A 479 26.45 -6.08 12.25
C ALA A 479 25.51 -7.30 12.34
N VAL A 480 24.97 -7.56 13.54
CA VAL A 480 23.99 -8.65 13.71
C VAL A 480 22.66 -8.20 13.14
N SER A 481 22.10 -8.98 12.22
CA SER A 481 20.79 -8.72 11.65
C SER A 481 19.65 -9.34 12.46
N ASN A 482 18.43 -8.85 12.23
CA ASN A 482 17.18 -9.35 12.84
C ASN A 482 17.19 -9.34 14.38
N LEU A 483 17.87 -8.38 14.97
CA LEU A 483 17.80 -8.18 16.41
C LEU A 483 16.42 -7.62 16.80
N PRO A 484 15.84 -8.05 17.94
CA PRO A 484 14.74 -7.32 18.55
C PRO A 484 15.11 -5.83 18.71
N GLY A 485 14.14 -4.93 18.52
CA GLY A 485 14.40 -3.48 18.42
C GLY A 485 15.28 -2.93 19.54
N GLU A 486 15.02 -3.28 20.81
CA GLU A 486 15.82 -2.80 21.93
C GLU A 486 17.29 -3.29 21.86
N ILE A 487 17.49 -4.56 21.49
CA ILE A 487 18.82 -5.15 21.38
C ILE A 487 19.58 -4.51 20.22
N PHE A 488 18.91 -4.27 19.09
CA PHE A 488 19.45 -3.54 17.95
C PHE A 488 19.98 -2.15 18.38
N TRP A 489 19.16 -1.40 19.13
CA TRP A 489 19.54 -0.07 19.60
C TRP A 489 20.73 -0.12 20.56
N ARG A 490 20.68 -0.99 21.58
CA ARG A 490 21.78 -1.11 22.56
C ARG A 490 23.11 -1.53 21.90
N ASP A 491 23.07 -2.43 20.92
CA ASP A 491 24.24 -2.87 20.17
C ASP A 491 24.84 -1.73 19.32
N THR A 492 23.99 -1.03 18.56
CA THR A 492 24.40 0.07 17.69
C THR A 492 24.93 1.27 18.50
N MET A 493 24.26 1.63 19.58
CA MET A 493 24.66 2.70 20.50
C MET A 493 26.01 2.41 21.17
N ARG A 494 26.22 1.16 21.63
CA ARG A 494 27.50 0.72 22.19
C ARG A 494 28.64 0.85 21.19
N HIS A 495 28.40 0.52 19.93
CA HIS A 495 29.43 0.62 18.89
C HIS A 495 29.94 2.05 18.70
N ILE A 496 29.05 3.05 18.82
CA ILE A 496 29.41 4.47 18.73
C ILE A 496 29.80 5.09 20.07
N ASN A 497 29.96 4.27 21.11
CA ASN A 497 30.27 4.70 22.48
C ASN A 497 29.26 5.72 23.03
N CYS A 498 27.98 5.54 22.75
CA CYS A 498 26.90 6.32 23.35
C CYS A 498 25.99 5.43 24.21
N ASP A 499 25.45 5.98 25.29
CA ASP A 499 24.56 5.28 26.20
C ASP A 499 23.09 5.59 25.90
N LEU A 500 22.33 4.55 25.57
CA LEU A 500 20.91 4.67 25.21
C LEU A 500 20.05 5.15 26.39
N ASP A 501 20.35 4.67 27.60
CA ASP A 501 19.56 4.98 28.77
C ASP A 501 19.71 6.48 29.14
N THR A 502 20.93 7.02 29.07
CA THR A 502 21.18 8.46 29.22
C THR A 502 20.44 9.32 28.18
N VAL A 503 20.38 8.89 26.91
CA VAL A 503 19.61 9.60 25.86
C VAL A 503 18.11 9.61 26.19
N ASN A 504 17.57 8.46 26.61
CA ASN A 504 16.16 8.31 26.96
C ASN A 504 15.78 9.13 28.20
N GLU A 505 16.64 9.16 29.22
CA GLU A 505 16.47 10.00 30.41
C GLU A 505 16.46 11.49 30.03
N HIS A 506 17.39 11.91 29.17
CA HIS A 506 17.44 13.29 28.70
C HIS A 506 16.19 13.67 27.90
N TRP A 507 15.76 12.80 26.97
CA TRP A 507 14.55 12.99 26.19
C TRP A 507 13.31 13.12 27.08
N ALA A 508 13.13 12.23 28.06
CA ALA A 508 12.01 12.30 29.00
C ALA A 508 12.03 13.61 29.81
N SER A 509 13.21 14.08 30.23
CA SER A 509 13.37 15.35 30.92
C SER A 509 13.00 16.55 30.03
N GLN A 510 13.42 16.55 28.76
CA GLN A 510 13.05 17.61 27.81
C GLN A 510 11.55 17.62 27.52
N MET A 511 10.95 16.44 27.30
CA MET A 511 9.52 16.30 27.06
C MET A 511 8.70 16.79 28.26
N GLN A 512 9.13 16.46 29.49
CA GLN A 512 8.50 16.95 30.71
C GLN A 512 8.65 18.48 30.86
N ALA A 513 9.83 19.04 30.58
CA ALA A 513 10.07 20.47 30.66
C ALA A 513 9.23 21.28 29.65
N ILE A 514 9.04 20.76 28.43
CA ILE A 514 8.16 21.36 27.43
C ILE A 514 6.71 21.23 27.90
N PHE A 515 6.28 20.03 28.32
CA PHE A 515 4.92 19.80 28.82
C PHE A 515 4.52 20.79 29.92
N GLU A 516 5.41 21.07 30.87
CA GLU A 516 5.19 22.04 31.95
C GLU A 516 5.03 23.49 31.49
N GLN A 517 5.48 23.81 30.27
CA GLN A 517 5.38 25.14 29.67
C GLN A 517 4.20 25.26 28.70
N VAL A 518 3.63 24.13 28.25
CA VAL A 518 2.51 24.15 27.30
C VAL A 518 1.25 24.63 28.02
N PRO A 519 0.57 25.68 27.51
CA PRO A 519 -0.72 26.12 28.04
C PRO A 519 -1.75 25.00 27.90
N THR A 520 -2.17 24.40 29.02
CA THR A 520 -3.05 23.21 29.03
C THR A 520 -4.45 23.53 28.54
N GLU A 521 -4.84 24.81 28.56
CA GLU A 521 -6.10 25.33 28.05
C GLU A 521 -6.24 25.11 26.53
N ARG A 522 -5.12 25.01 25.79
CA ARG A 522 -5.13 24.76 24.34
C ARG A 522 -5.40 23.30 23.97
N PHE A 523 -5.34 22.41 24.94
CA PHE A 523 -5.45 20.97 24.72
C PHE A 523 -6.61 20.38 25.52
N PRO A 524 -7.88 20.66 25.19
CA PRO A 524 -9.00 20.00 25.83
C PRO A 524 -9.03 18.48 25.56
N VAL A 525 -9.82 17.74 26.32
CA VAL A 525 -9.99 16.28 26.17
C VAL A 525 -11.41 15.97 25.72
N TYR A 526 -11.57 15.00 24.83
CA TYR A 526 -12.88 14.50 24.43
C TYR A 526 -13.47 13.58 25.50
N THR A 527 -14.65 13.94 26.01
CA THR A 527 -15.43 13.17 26.99
C THR A 527 -16.82 12.84 26.44
N ASP A 528 -17.56 11.98 27.15
CA ASP A 528 -18.95 11.60 26.83
C ASP A 528 -19.16 11.27 25.35
N ILE A 529 -18.30 10.41 24.80
CA ILE A 529 -18.36 10.07 23.38
C ILE A 529 -19.54 9.14 23.13
N VAL A 530 -20.44 9.56 22.25
CA VAL A 530 -21.63 8.84 21.84
C VAL A 530 -21.54 8.56 20.35
N VAL A 531 -21.66 7.28 19.98
CA VAL A 531 -21.74 6.82 18.59
C VAL A 531 -23.17 6.37 18.33
N LYS A 532 -23.83 6.95 17.32
CA LYS A 532 -25.19 6.60 16.91
C LYS A 532 -25.26 6.39 15.41
N ARG A 533 -25.94 5.33 14.98
CA ARG A 533 -26.28 5.17 13.56
C ARG A 533 -27.55 5.94 13.25
N ASP A 534 -27.47 6.81 12.25
CA ASP A 534 -28.63 7.43 11.62
C ASP A 534 -28.89 6.67 10.31
N ALA A 535 -29.75 5.65 10.39
CA ALA A 535 -30.06 4.78 9.26
C ALA A 535 -30.79 5.54 8.15
N ASP A 536 -31.63 6.51 8.52
CA ASP A 536 -32.42 7.30 7.58
C ASP A 536 -31.54 8.28 6.79
N ALA A 537 -30.50 8.83 7.43
CA ALA A 537 -29.53 9.72 6.78
C ALA A 537 -28.34 8.99 6.14
N GLY A 538 -28.22 7.66 6.32
CA GLY A 538 -27.09 6.87 5.84
C GLY A 538 -25.75 7.27 6.47
N ARG A 539 -25.75 7.66 7.75
CA ARG A 539 -24.59 8.21 8.46
C ARG A 539 -24.37 7.57 9.82
N VAL A 540 -23.11 7.57 10.26
CA VAL A 540 -22.72 7.34 11.64
C VAL A 540 -22.39 8.69 12.26
N MET A 541 -23.12 9.01 13.32
CA MET A 541 -22.98 10.24 14.08
C MET A 541 -22.09 9.94 15.29
N VAL A 542 -20.92 10.58 15.34
CA VAL A 542 -20.06 10.54 16.53
C VAL A 542 -20.15 11.90 17.19
N SER A 543 -20.52 11.96 18.47
CA SER A 543 -20.60 13.20 19.22
C SER A 543 -19.81 13.10 20.52
N ALA A 544 -19.05 14.13 20.86
CA ALA A 544 -18.24 14.19 22.07
C ALA A 544 -18.39 15.55 22.75
N GLU A 545 -18.22 15.60 24.07
CA GLU A 545 -18.01 16.84 24.81
C GLU A 545 -16.52 17.18 24.87
N LEU A 546 -16.19 18.45 25.07
CA LEU A 546 -14.84 18.90 25.36
C LEU A 546 -14.78 19.36 26.80
N GLN A 547 -13.76 18.91 27.52
CA GLN A 547 -13.49 19.33 28.89
C GLN A 547 -12.05 19.80 29.04
N SER A 548 -11.80 20.68 30.01
CA SER A 548 -10.44 21.04 30.40
C SER A 548 -9.69 19.81 30.90
N SER A 549 -8.38 19.75 30.64
CA SER A 549 -7.56 18.61 31.07
C SER A 549 -7.24 18.60 32.57
N GLU A 550 -7.49 19.69 33.29
CA GLU A 550 -7.12 19.86 34.70
C GLU A 550 -8.30 19.81 35.68
N GLY A 551 -9.54 19.61 35.21
CA GLY A 551 -10.68 19.45 36.11
C GLY A 551 -12.04 19.71 35.47
N GLU A 552 -13.09 19.69 36.31
CA GLU A 552 -14.46 19.98 35.90
C GLU A 552 -14.63 21.48 35.59
N GLY A 553 -14.71 21.83 34.31
CA GLY A 553 -14.94 23.21 33.86
C GLY A 553 -14.70 23.44 32.37
N PHE A 554 -15.19 24.57 31.86
CA PHE A 554 -15.00 25.05 30.48
C PHE A 554 -13.82 26.04 30.35
N ASP A 555 -12.83 25.95 31.22
CA ASP A 555 -11.65 26.82 31.16
C ASP A 555 -10.63 26.23 30.17
N PHE A 556 -10.96 26.31 28.89
CA PHE A 556 -10.10 25.90 27.77
C PHE A 556 -10.34 26.79 26.54
N GLU A 557 -9.31 26.96 25.72
CA GLU A 557 -9.41 27.61 24.43
C GLU A 557 -10.07 26.67 23.43
N LEU A 558 -11.18 27.10 22.83
CA LEU A 558 -11.92 26.28 21.87
C LEU A 558 -11.07 26.06 20.60
N PRO A 559 -10.79 24.80 20.21
CA PRO A 559 -10.01 24.53 19.01
C PRO A 559 -10.66 25.07 17.74
N ASN A 560 -9.84 25.53 16.79
CA ASN A 560 -10.32 26.13 15.54
C ASN A 560 -10.97 25.10 14.59
N ARG A 561 -10.53 23.84 14.67
CA ARG A 561 -10.95 22.77 13.77
C ARG A 561 -11.02 21.47 14.55
N PHE A 562 -12.03 20.67 14.24
CA PHE A 562 -12.22 19.32 14.75
C PHE A 562 -12.23 18.35 13.60
N ASN A 563 -11.65 17.17 13.79
CA ASN A 563 -11.74 16.10 12.82
C ASN A 563 -11.90 14.73 13.49
N ILE A 564 -12.44 13.79 12.72
CA ILE A 564 -12.45 12.38 13.05
C ILE A 564 -11.75 11.64 11.93
N ARG A 565 -10.80 10.79 12.29
CA ARG A 565 -10.15 9.84 11.40
C ARG A 565 -10.85 8.50 11.58
N ILE A 566 -11.28 7.88 10.49
CA ILE A 566 -11.85 6.52 10.50
C ILE A 566 -10.79 5.60 9.92
N ALA A 567 -10.37 4.62 10.71
CA ALA A 567 -9.45 3.60 10.24
C ALA A 567 -10.12 2.90 9.07
N ARG A 568 -9.50 2.95 7.89
CA ARG A 568 -10.01 2.16 6.77
C ARG A 568 -9.90 0.68 7.13
N SER A 569 -10.94 -0.07 6.83
CA SER A 569 -10.80 -1.50 6.66
C SER A 569 -9.82 -1.70 5.52
N SER A 570 -8.76 -2.45 5.74
CA SER A 570 -7.63 -2.66 4.81
C SER A 570 -8.06 -3.13 3.41
N THR A 571 -9.34 -3.52 3.24
CA THR A 571 -10.12 -3.77 2.00
C THR A 571 -10.06 -2.78 0.83
N GLN A 572 -9.41 -1.63 0.93
CA GLN A 572 -9.41 -0.66 -0.17
C GLN A 572 -8.11 -0.70 -0.98
N LEU A 573 -8.29 -0.84 -2.29
CA LEU A 573 -7.35 -0.93 -3.42
C LEU A 573 -6.15 0.04 -3.46
N ALA A 574 -6.06 1.01 -2.56
CA ALA A 574 -4.96 1.93 -2.43
C ALA A 574 -4.54 1.92 -0.97
N SER A 575 -3.23 1.99 -0.71
CA SER A 575 -2.62 2.41 0.57
C SER A 575 -3.08 3.83 0.93
N GLY A 576 -4.38 3.95 1.15
CA GLY A 576 -5.11 5.20 1.18
C GLY A 576 -5.13 5.73 2.58
N VAL A 577 -4.83 7.01 2.70
CA VAL A 577 -4.98 7.78 3.93
C VAL A 577 -6.34 7.50 4.57
N ASP A 578 -6.33 7.27 5.87
CA ASP A 578 -7.54 7.09 6.66
C ASP A 578 -8.55 8.19 6.35
N ALA A 579 -9.84 7.85 6.27
CA ALA A 579 -10.85 8.83 5.90
C ALA A 579 -10.99 9.86 7.03
N VAL A 580 -10.71 11.13 6.72
CA VAL A 580 -10.83 12.24 7.68
C VAL A 580 -12.10 13.04 7.40
N PHE A 581 -12.93 13.22 8.42
CA PHE A 581 -14.16 14.02 8.35
C PHE A 581 -14.09 15.18 9.32
N GLN A 582 -14.58 16.35 8.92
CA GLN A 582 -14.63 17.53 9.78
C GLN A 582 -15.78 17.43 10.79
N GLY A 583 -15.52 17.88 12.00
CA GLY A 583 -16.51 18.05 13.06
C GLY A 583 -17.07 19.46 13.10
N SER A 584 -18.26 19.60 13.66
CA SER A 584 -18.93 20.89 13.91
C SER A 584 -19.46 20.95 15.32
N ILE A 585 -19.39 22.13 15.95
CA ILE A 585 -20.00 22.36 17.26
C ILE A 585 -21.53 22.41 17.10
N VAL A 586 -22.23 21.69 17.97
CA VAL A 586 -23.69 21.67 18.08
C VAL A 586 -24.09 21.85 19.54
N VAL A 587 -25.26 22.45 19.78
CA VAL A 587 -25.84 22.56 21.13
C VAL A 587 -26.94 21.51 21.26
N VAL A 588 -26.76 20.57 22.19
CA VAL A 588 -27.74 19.51 22.48
C VAL A 588 -28.12 19.63 23.96
N ASP A 589 -29.40 19.86 24.23
CA ASP A 589 -29.93 20.03 25.59
C ASP A 589 -29.21 21.11 26.42
N GLY A 590 -28.71 22.16 25.76
CA GLY A 590 -27.96 23.25 26.38
C GLY A 590 -26.46 22.99 26.53
N THR A 591 -25.99 21.79 26.25
CA THR A 591 -24.56 21.42 26.29
C THR A 591 -23.92 21.51 24.91
N GLN A 592 -22.76 22.15 24.82
CA GLN A 592 -21.97 22.19 23.58
C GLN A 592 -21.29 20.84 23.36
N ARG A 593 -21.52 20.24 22.19
CA ARG A 593 -20.88 18.99 21.75
C ARG A 593 -20.22 19.20 20.40
N ILE A 594 -19.13 18.49 20.17
CA ILE A 594 -18.54 18.33 18.84
C ILE A 594 -19.25 17.16 18.17
N GLN A 595 -19.83 17.39 17.00
CA GLN A 595 -20.52 16.38 16.22
C GLN A 595 -19.79 16.13 14.90
N PHE A 596 -19.48 14.87 14.64
CA PHE A 596 -18.91 14.36 13.41
C PHE A 596 -19.95 13.57 12.63
N LYS A 597 -20.07 13.87 11.33
CA LYS A 597 -21.01 13.23 10.41
C LYS A 597 -20.24 12.32 9.47
N VAL A 598 -20.12 11.05 9.83
CA VAL A 598 -19.36 10.05 9.07
C VAL A 598 -20.31 9.32 8.11
N PRO A 599 -20.06 9.27 6.79
CA PRO A 599 -20.85 8.45 5.88
C PRO A 599 -20.83 6.97 6.31
N ALA A 600 -21.97 6.29 6.27
CA ALA A 600 -22.01 4.86 6.65
C ALA A 600 -21.12 3.99 5.76
N SER A 601 -20.84 4.40 4.52
CA SER A 601 -19.92 3.72 3.59
C SER A 601 -18.45 3.77 4.03
N ALA A 602 -18.07 4.74 4.88
CA ALA A 602 -16.71 4.84 5.43
C ALA A 602 -16.51 3.90 6.64
N VAL A 603 -17.58 3.32 7.17
CA VAL A 603 -17.57 2.45 8.36
C VAL A 603 -17.85 1.01 7.90
N THR A 604 -16.84 0.15 8.00
CA THR A 604 -16.96 -1.25 7.55
C THR A 604 -17.50 -2.12 8.68
N GLY A 605 -18.68 -2.71 8.50
CA GLY A 605 -19.30 -3.60 9.49
C GLY A 605 -19.96 -2.88 10.68
N SER A 606 -20.23 -3.64 11.76
CA SER A 606 -20.85 -3.13 12.99
C SER A 606 -19.84 -2.59 14.01
N ARG A 607 -18.54 -2.84 13.80
CA ARG A 607 -17.44 -2.35 14.63
C ARG A 607 -16.43 -1.65 13.75
N PHE A 608 -15.93 -0.51 14.22
CA PHE A 608 -14.91 0.25 13.50
C PHE A 608 -13.98 0.94 14.47
N ARG A 609 -12.83 1.37 13.97
CA ARG A 609 -11.87 2.17 14.73
C ARG A 609 -11.92 3.62 14.27
N TYR A 610 -11.85 4.53 15.23
CA TYR A 610 -11.82 5.95 14.95
C TYR A 610 -10.89 6.69 15.90
N GLN A 611 -10.40 7.84 15.46
CA GLN A 611 -9.52 8.72 16.23
C GLN A 611 -10.13 10.12 16.19
N LEU A 612 -10.32 10.74 17.34
CA LEU A 612 -10.79 12.12 17.41
C LEU A 612 -9.59 13.05 17.47
N GLY A 613 -9.62 14.12 16.68
CA GLY A 613 -8.55 15.10 16.65
C GLY A 613 -9.05 16.53 16.51
N TYR A 614 -8.15 17.48 16.78
CA TYR A 614 -8.40 18.91 16.67
C TYR A 614 -7.10 19.68 16.44
N SER A 615 -7.21 20.95 16.02
CA SER A 615 -6.06 21.85 15.88
C SER A 615 -5.96 22.75 17.12
N PRO A 616 -4.95 22.58 18.01
CA PRO A 616 -4.85 23.35 19.25
C PRO A 616 -4.63 24.86 19.02
N SER A 617 -4.03 25.26 17.88
CA SER A 617 -3.89 26.66 17.51
C SER A 617 -4.07 26.85 16.00
N ALA A 618 -4.01 28.10 15.53
CA ALA A 618 -4.05 28.39 14.10
C ALA A 618 -2.70 28.03 13.46
N GLY A 619 -2.72 27.11 12.49
CA GLY A 619 -1.51 26.67 11.77
C GLY A 619 -0.74 25.53 12.42
N SER A 620 -1.16 25.04 13.60
CA SER A 620 -0.64 23.80 14.19
C SER A 620 -1.10 22.58 13.39
N ARG A 621 -0.34 21.48 13.49
CA ARG A 621 -0.82 20.15 13.08
C ARG A 621 -2.00 19.72 13.94
N TYR A 622 -2.75 18.71 13.48
CA TYR A 622 -3.82 18.13 14.28
C TYR A 622 -3.23 17.31 15.43
N TYR A 623 -3.70 17.57 16.65
CA TYR A 623 -3.59 16.63 17.76
C TYR A 623 -4.64 15.54 17.56
N TYR A 624 -4.27 14.28 17.77
CA TYR A 624 -5.20 13.17 17.80
C TYR A 624 -5.06 12.41 19.12
N GLU A 625 -6.19 12.04 19.72
CA GLU A 625 -6.20 11.11 20.86
C GLU A 625 -5.88 9.66 20.42
N MET A 626 -5.79 8.72 21.35
CA MET A 626 -5.60 7.30 21.01
C MET A 626 -6.75 6.76 20.16
N TRP A 627 -6.47 5.72 19.37
CA TRP A 627 -7.50 5.00 18.63
C TRP A 627 -8.57 4.42 19.56
N ARG A 628 -9.83 4.67 19.24
CA ARG A 628 -11.00 4.14 19.95
C ARG A 628 -11.75 3.15 19.07
N ARG A 629 -12.49 2.24 19.70
CA ARG A 629 -13.39 1.31 19.02
C ARG A 629 -14.83 1.80 19.16
N GLY A 630 -15.52 1.93 18.03
CA GLY A 630 -16.95 2.17 17.97
C GLY A 630 -17.69 0.87 17.67
N SER A 631 -18.86 0.71 18.29
CA SER A 631 -19.84 -0.30 17.91
C SER A 631 -21.18 0.38 17.65
N LEU A 632 -21.86 -0.02 16.57
CA LEU A 632 -23.17 0.48 16.18
C LEU A 632 -24.31 -0.31 16.81
#